data_AF-A0A0V0IKY7-F1
#
_entry.id   AF-A0A0V0IKY7-F1
#
_cell.length_a   1.000
_cell.length_b   1.000
_cell.length_c   1.000
_cell.angle_alpha   90.00
_cell.angle_beta   90.00
_cell.angle_gamma   90.00
#
_symmetry.space_group_name_H-M   'P 1'
#
loop_
_entity.id
_entity.type
_entity.pdbx_description
1 polymer ?
#
loop_
_entity_poly.entity_id
_entity_poly.type
_entity_poly.pdbx_seq_one_letter_code
_entity_poly.pdbx_strand_id
1 'polypeptide(L)'
;MDYYYNTPLALLLAWTLVQGFNLLVTLTRSRNRKLPPGPFPLPIIGNLHLLGNQPHKSLAKLADFHGPIMRLNLGQITTVVISSSNMAKQVLQKQDSAFSSRSIPDIVKEENFHMFSVGWLPASHPQWRTLRKIMTSHIFSINKLDASQHLRYKKIQELVGYCERSSQMGEAVDIGAAIFRTMLNLLSNTLFSKDLADPYENSGEEFKELMEGMMMDMGKPKLVDYFPVLKIVHPQGLRQYNSRLGKLLKLFYGFINERLEIRKSPNYQNTDVLDALITTSEQNPQEIDHMHIATMCLVSYLSIFYFLID
;
A
#
# COMPACT_ATOMS: atom_id res chain seq x y z
N MET A 1 36.71 -11.92 51.99
CA MET A 1 37.66 -11.32 51.02
C MET A 1 36.96 -10.88 49.74
N ASP A 2 35.79 -11.42 49.38
CA ASP A 2 35.14 -11.12 48.09
C ASP A 2 34.35 -9.81 48.03
N TYR A 3 34.05 -9.19 49.17
CA TYR A 3 33.25 -7.94 49.22
C TYR A 3 34.05 -6.70 48.77
N TYR A 4 35.38 -6.72 48.94
CA TYR A 4 36.25 -5.58 48.65
C TYR A 4 36.54 -5.39 47.15
N TYR A 5 36.41 -6.44 46.35
CA TYR A 5 36.65 -6.39 44.90
C TYR A 5 35.36 -6.13 44.09
N ASN A 6 34.19 -6.45 44.64
CA ASN A 6 32.92 -6.26 43.96
C ASN A 6 32.46 -4.79 43.93
N THR A 7 32.77 -4.01 44.98
CA THR A 7 32.42 -2.58 45.05
C THR A 7 33.16 -1.70 44.03
N PRO A 8 34.49 -1.81 43.82
CA PRO A 8 35.17 -1.01 42.80
C PRO A 8 34.76 -1.43 41.38
N LEU A 9 34.49 -2.73 41.14
CA LEU A 9 34.04 -3.22 39.84
C LEU A 9 32.65 -2.67 39.47
N ALA A 10 31.71 -2.65 40.42
CA ALA A 10 30.38 -2.10 40.23
C ALA A 10 30.41 -0.58 39.95
N LEU A 11 31.29 0.16 40.64
CA LEU A 11 31.48 1.59 40.39
C LEU A 11 32.10 1.87 39.02
N LEU A 12 33.04 1.03 38.57
CA LEU A 12 33.62 1.10 37.22
C LEU A 12 32.58 0.84 36.13
N LEU A 13 31.73 -0.16 36.31
CA LEU A 13 30.62 -0.45 35.39
C LEU A 13 29.58 0.68 35.37
N ALA A 14 29.21 1.22 36.53
CA ALA A 14 28.29 2.36 36.58
C ALA A 14 28.89 3.59 35.89
N TRP A 15 30.18 3.87 36.09
CA TRP A 15 30.88 4.96 35.43
C TRP A 15 30.96 4.78 33.90
N THR A 16 31.28 3.60 33.40
CA THR A 16 31.31 3.33 31.96
C THR A 16 29.91 3.39 31.33
N LEU A 17 28.87 2.97 32.05
CA LEU A 17 27.48 3.13 31.62
C LEU A 17 27.07 4.60 31.58
N VAL A 18 27.44 5.40 32.59
CA VAL A 18 27.15 6.84 32.63
C VAL A 18 27.92 7.59 31.53
N GLN A 19 29.20 7.26 31.31
CA GLN A 19 29.99 7.86 30.22
C GLN A 19 29.48 7.42 28.86
N GLY A 20 29.11 6.14 28.71
CA GLY A 20 28.45 5.62 27.50
C GLY A 20 27.13 6.32 27.23
N PHE A 21 26.31 6.54 28.27
CA PHE A 21 25.06 7.28 28.19
C PHE A 21 25.27 8.75 27.82
N ASN A 22 26.21 9.45 28.47
CA ASN A 22 26.54 10.84 28.16
C ASN A 22 27.14 11.01 26.76
N LEU A 23 27.95 10.05 26.30
CA LEU A 23 28.45 10.00 24.93
C LEU A 23 27.29 9.80 23.94
N LEU A 24 26.34 8.92 24.25
CA LEU A 24 25.14 8.71 23.44
C LEU A 24 24.26 9.97 23.40
N VAL A 25 24.10 10.67 24.53
CA VAL A 25 23.36 11.94 24.64
C VAL A 25 24.07 13.05 23.86
N THR A 26 25.40 13.12 23.87
CA THR A 26 26.15 14.13 23.11
C THR A 26 26.20 13.82 21.62
N LEU A 27 26.28 12.55 21.22
CA LEU A 27 26.16 12.12 19.81
C LEU A 27 24.75 12.30 19.25
N THR A 28 23.72 12.19 20.09
CA THR A 28 22.31 12.47 19.70
C THR A 28 21.98 13.97 19.72
N ARG A 29 22.83 14.81 20.35
CA ARG A 29 22.75 16.27 20.30
C ARG A 29 23.19 16.76 18.91
N SER A 30 22.28 16.63 17.94
CA SER A 30 22.46 17.08 16.57
C SER A 30 22.98 18.52 16.52
N ARG A 31 24.12 18.71 15.85
CA ARG A 31 24.55 19.99 15.25
C ARG A 31 23.34 20.73 14.65
N ASN A 32 23.28 22.04 14.85
CA ASN A 32 22.32 22.98 14.26
C ASN A 32 21.99 22.68 12.80
N ARG A 33 20.97 21.86 12.58
CA ARG A 33 20.23 21.75 11.32
C ARG A 33 18.82 22.20 11.68
N LYS A 34 18.27 23.13 10.89
CA LYS A 34 16.88 23.60 11.01
C LYS A 34 15.92 22.43 10.72
N LEU A 35 15.80 21.51 11.66
CA LEU A 35 14.89 20.38 11.59
C LEU A 35 13.54 20.78 12.20
N PRO A 36 12.44 20.21 11.72
CA PRO A 36 11.15 20.42 12.35
C PRO A 36 11.16 20.02 13.84
N PRO A 37 10.33 20.66 14.67
CA PRO A 37 10.14 20.24 16.07
C PRO A 37 9.64 18.81 16.15
N GLY A 38 9.72 18.18 17.32
CA GLY A 38 9.19 16.84 17.51
C GLY A 38 9.45 16.30 18.91
N PRO A 39 8.81 15.16 19.26
CA PRO A 39 9.02 14.52 20.55
C PRO A 39 10.46 14.02 20.68
N PHE A 40 10.99 14.04 21.91
CA PHE A 40 12.33 13.53 22.18
C PHE A 40 12.42 12.03 21.85
N PRO A 41 13.37 11.59 21.01
CA PRO A 41 13.51 10.19 20.64
C PRO A 41 14.22 9.39 21.74
N LEU A 42 13.72 8.20 22.07
CA LEU A 42 14.43 7.27 22.94
C LEU A 42 15.64 6.66 22.21
N PRO A 43 16.69 6.24 22.94
CA PRO A 43 17.79 5.49 22.36
C PRO A 43 17.29 4.26 21.60
N ILE A 44 17.93 3.94 20.47
CA ILE A 44 17.66 2.77 19.60
C ILE A 44 16.29 2.84 18.89
N ILE A 45 15.18 2.85 19.63
CA ILE A 45 13.82 2.73 19.08
C ILE A 45 13.22 4.07 18.61
N GLY A 46 13.79 5.20 19.03
CA GLY A 46 13.28 6.53 18.73
C GLY A 46 11.87 6.75 19.29
N ASN A 47 10.93 7.13 18.43
CA ASN A 47 9.54 7.47 18.73
C ASN A 47 8.55 6.33 18.42
N LEU A 48 9.02 5.11 18.09
CA LEU A 48 8.14 3.98 17.77
C LEU A 48 7.11 3.68 18.90
N HIS A 49 7.53 3.86 20.15
CA HIS A 49 6.69 3.67 21.34
C HIS A 49 5.48 4.61 21.41
N LEU A 50 5.48 5.72 20.65
CA LEU A 50 4.39 6.70 20.65
C LEU A 50 3.27 6.34 19.66
N LEU A 51 3.47 5.40 18.73
CA LEU A 51 2.51 5.14 17.65
C LEU A 51 1.31 4.30 18.12
N GLY A 52 1.53 3.32 19.00
CA GLY A 52 0.49 2.39 19.46
C GLY A 52 -0.18 1.62 18.32
N ASN A 53 -1.39 1.11 18.56
CA ASN A 53 -2.14 0.31 17.58
C ASN A 53 -2.88 1.16 16.52
N GLN A 54 -2.99 2.48 16.74
CA GLN A 54 -3.64 3.41 15.81
C GLN A 54 -2.69 4.58 15.51
N PRO A 55 -1.64 4.36 14.68
CA PRO A 55 -0.59 5.35 14.43
C PRO A 55 -1.15 6.69 13.96
N HIS A 56 -2.16 6.70 13.09
CA HIS A 56 -2.76 7.92 12.57
C HIS A 56 -3.37 8.81 13.68
N LYS A 57 -4.01 8.22 14.71
CA LYS A 57 -4.56 8.98 15.85
C LYS A 57 -3.46 9.49 16.78
N SER A 58 -2.44 8.68 17.02
CA SER A 58 -1.29 9.08 17.83
C SER A 58 -0.52 10.23 17.17
N LEU A 59 -0.33 10.16 15.84
CA LEU A 59 0.29 11.21 15.06
C LEU A 59 -0.52 12.52 15.06
N ALA A 60 -1.85 12.44 14.98
CA ALA A 60 -2.72 13.61 15.10
C ALA A 60 -2.55 14.31 16.47
N LYS A 61 -2.60 13.54 17.57
CA LYS A 61 -2.38 14.07 18.93
C LYS A 61 -0.99 14.68 19.11
N LEU A 62 0.05 14.06 18.54
CA LEU A 62 1.40 14.62 18.57
C LEU A 62 1.50 15.93 17.78
N ALA A 63 0.78 16.03 16.67
CA ALA A 63 0.74 17.25 15.86
C ALA A 63 0.06 18.42 16.57
N ASP A 64 -0.94 18.16 17.42
CA ASP A 64 -1.56 19.20 18.26
C ASP A 64 -0.55 19.87 19.20
N PHE A 65 0.49 19.13 19.63
CA PHE A 65 1.52 19.64 20.54
C PHE A 65 2.76 20.15 19.81
N HIS A 66 3.23 19.45 18.78
CA HIS A 66 4.49 19.77 18.08
C HIS A 66 4.30 20.64 16.83
N GLY A 67 3.06 20.81 16.38
CA GLY A 67 2.70 21.64 15.24
C GLY A 67 2.56 20.88 13.91
N PRO A 68 2.26 21.62 12.83
CA PRO A 68 1.83 21.05 11.55
C PRO A 68 2.93 20.37 10.73
N ILE A 69 4.20 20.56 11.10
CA ILE A 69 5.35 19.83 10.59
C ILE A 69 6.14 19.36 11.80
N MET A 70 6.22 18.04 11.97
CA MET A 70 7.00 17.46 13.07
C MET A 70 7.93 16.36 12.59
N ARG A 71 9.04 16.20 13.29
CA ARG A 71 10.02 15.14 13.06
C ARG A 71 9.80 14.02 14.06
N LEU A 72 9.88 12.79 13.56
CA LEU A 72 9.97 11.56 14.33
C LEU A 72 11.20 10.76 13.90
N ASN A 73 11.76 10.00 14.82
CA ASN A 73 12.74 8.96 14.52
C ASN A 73 12.06 7.60 14.72
N LEU A 74 11.77 6.87 13.66
CA LEU A 74 11.20 5.52 13.75
C LEU A 74 12.34 4.50 13.64
N GLY A 75 12.87 4.08 14.79
CA GLY A 75 14.15 3.36 14.84
C GLY A 75 15.29 4.23 14.27
N GLN A 76 15.91 3.75 13.19
CA GLN A 76 16.98 4.44 12.45
C GLN A 76 16.46 5.35 11.33
N ILE A 77 15.15 5.33 11.04
CA ILE A 77 14.56 6.12 9.96
C ILE A 77 14.07 7.47 10.50
N THR A 78 14.51 8.56 9.89
CA THR A 78 13.94 9.89 10.17
C THR A 78 12.72 10.14 9.31
N THR A 79 11.59 10.42 9.96
CA THR A 79 10.29 10.64 9.33
C THR A 79 9.81 12.05 9.64
N VAL A 80 9.30 12.75 8.62
CA VAL A 80 8.63 14.04 8.79
C VAL A 80 7.14 13.83 8.58
N VAL A 81 6.35 14.30 9.53
CA VAL A 81 4.89 14.20 9.51
C VAL A 81 4.32 15.57 9.17
N ILE A 82 3.41 15.59 8.19
CA ILE A 82 2.73 16.78 7.70
C ILE A 82 1.25 16.68 8.10
N SER A 83 0.79 17.60 8.94
CA SER A 83 -0.51 17.50 9.62
C SER A 83 -1.39 18.74 9.41
N SER A 84 -1.18 19.49 8.32
CA SER A 84 -2.08 20.58 7.93
C SER A 84 -2.24 20.67 6.43
N SER A 85 -3.39 21.16 5.96
CA SER A 85 -3.68 21.36 4.54
C SER A 85 -2.70 22.32 3.88
N ASN A 86 -2.33 23.41 4.56
CA ASN A 86 -1.36 24.38 4.05
C ASN A 86 0.00 23.74 3.82
N MET A 87 0.50 22.92 4.75
CA MET A 87 1.79 22.26 4.60
C MET A 87 1.73 21.09 3.62
N ALA A 88 0.62 20.35 3.58
CA ALA A 88 0.38 19.33 2.55
C ALA A 88 0.42 19.94 1.15
N LYS A 89 -0.16 21.14 0.94
CA LYS A 89 -0.06 21.88 -0.33
C LYS A 89 1.38 22.25 -0.68
N GLN A 90 2.18 22.67 0.28
CA GLN A 90 3.60 22.97 0.03
C GLN A 90 4.35 21.71 -0.43
N VAL A 91 4.16 20.58 0.26
CA VAL A 91 4.89 19.33 0.00
C VAL A 91 4.39 18.63 -1.26
N LEU A 92 3.08 18.46 -1.42
CA LEU A 92 2.48 17.62 -2.47
C LEU A 92 2.16 18.37 -3.77
N GLN A 93 2.20 19.71 -3.79
CA GLN A 93 1.95 20.51 -5.00
C GLN A 93 3.08 21.47 -5.34
N LYS A 94 3.63 22.20 -4.37
CA LYS A 94 4.67 23.21 -4.65
C LYS A 94 6.07 22.61 -4.75
N GLN A 95 6.32 21.52 -4.03
CA GLN A 95 7.61 20.82 -3.97
C GLN A 95 7.44 19.34 -4.34
N ASP A 96 6.40 19.02 -5.11
CA ASP A 96 6.01 17.66 -5.47
C ASP A 96 7.18 16.86 -6.08
N SER A 97 8.00 17.47 -6.93
CA SER A 97 9.17 16.84 -7.53
C SER A 97 10.16 16.31 -6.48
N ALA A 98 10.39 17.04 -5.40
CA ALA A 98 11.30 16.65 -4.31
C ALA A 98 10.70 15.56 -3.39
N PHE A 99 9.36 15.53 -3.26
CA PHE A 99 8.64 14.61 -2.36
C PHE A 99 7.90 13.51 -3.10
N SER A 100 8.18 13.32 -4.39
CA SER A 100 7.54 12.29 -5.22
C SER A 100 8.11 10.89 -5.03
N SER A 101 9.21 10.75 -4.27
CA SER A 101 9.80 9.47 -3.92
C SER A 101 8.98 8.71 -2.88
N ARG A 102 9.06 7.38 -2.89
CA ARG A 102 8.31 6.50 -1.99
C ARG A 102 9.27 5.71 -1.11
N SER A 103 8.95 5.61 0.18
CA SER A 103 9.54 4.60 1.05
C SER A 103 8.88 3.26 0.74
N ILE A 104 9.66 2.31 0.24
CA ILE A 104 9.17 0.99 -0.15
C ILE A 104 9.44 0.02 1.01
N PRO A 105 8.41 -0.58 1.63
CA PRO A 105 8.59 -1.61 2.64
C PRO A 105 9.43 -2.77 2.10
N ASP A 106 10.25 -3.37 2.96
CA ASP A 106 11.19 -4.41 2.55
C ASP A 106 10.47 -5.59 1.89
N ILE A 107 9.32 -6.00 2.44
CA ILE A 107 8.50 -7.09 1.89
C ILE A 107 8.05 -6.87 0.44
N VAL A 108 7.88 -5.61 0.02
CA VAL A 108 7.43 -5.25 -1.33
C VAL A 108 8.59 -5.28 -2.32
N LYS A 109 9.83 -5.23 -1.82
CA LYS A 109 11.03 -5.31 -2.66
C LYS A 109 11.29 -6.72 -3.15
N GLU A 110 10.77 -7.72 -2.44
CA GLU A 110 10.93 -9.11 -2.82
C GLU A 110 10.37 -9.39 -4.21
N GLU A 111 11.05 -10.29 -4.93
CA GLU A 111 10.74 -10.69 -6.31
C GLU A 111 10.69 -9.51 -7.30
N ASN A 112 11.29 -8.37 -6.95
CA ASN A 112 11.30 -7.13 -7.74
C ASN A 112 9.90 -6.59 -8.06
N PHE A 113 8.85 -6.97 -7.30
CA PHE A 113 7.47 -6.52 -7.53
C PHE A 113 7.35 -4.99 -7.62
N HIS A 114 8.05 -4.28 -6.74
CA HIS A 114 8.12 -2.82 -6.73
C HIS A 114 8.61 -2.18 -8.05
N MET A 115 9.38 -2.91 -8.88
CA MET A 115 9.90 -2.42 -10.15
C MET A 115 8.86 -2.42 -11.27
N PHE A 116 7.78 -3.20 -11.14
CA PHE A 116 6.71 -3.29 -12.15
C PHE A 116 5.46 -2.49 -11.75
N SER A 117 5.31 -2.22 -10.45
CA SER A 117 4.13 -1.56 -9.91
C SER A 117 4.21 -0.04 -9.97
N VAL A 118 3.24 0.60 -10.63
CA VAL A 118 3.05 2.07 -10.62
C VAL A 118 2.83 2.66 -9.21
N GLY A 119 2.40 1.83 -8.26
CA GLY A 119 2.26 2.22 -6.85
C GLY A 119 3.58 2.40 -6.12
N TRP A 120 4.67 1.77 -6.60
CA TRP A 120 5.96 1.71 -5.93
C TRP A 120 7.12 2.31 -6.74
N LEU A 121 7.01 2.30 -8.07
CA LEU A 121 8.00 2.91 -8.96
C LEU A 121 8.22 4.39 -8.61
N PRO A 122 9.49 4.86 -8.57
CA PRO A 122 9.79 6.27 -8.37
C PRO A 122 9.20 7.13 -9.50
N ALA A 123 8.61 8.28 -9.16
CA ALA A 123 8.02 9.17 -10.17
C ALA A 123 9.04 9.79 -11.14
N SER A 124 10.33 9.80 -10.76
CA SER A 124 11.44 10.18 -11.63
C SER A 124 11.75 9.13 -12.70
N HIS A 125 11.32 7.88 -12.50
CA HIS A 125 11.55 6.82 -13.47
C HIS A 125 10.64 7.01 -14.69
N PRO A 126 11.18 7.01 -15.93
CA PRO A 126 10.39 7.22 -17.14
C PRO A 126 9.19 6.27 -17.25
N GLN A 127 9.40 5.00 -16.90
CA GLN A 127 8.35 3.98 -16.92
C GLN A 127 7.16 4.33 -16.03
N TRP A 128 7.36 4.95 -14.87
CA TRP A 128 6.26 5.37 -14.00
C TRP A 128 5.32 6.33 -14.73
N ARG A 129 5.87 7.26 -15.51
CA ARG A 129 5.08 8.22 -16.31
C ARG A 129 4.30 7.49 -17.40
N THR A 130 4.93 6.52 -18.07
CA THR A 130 4.26 5.68 -19.07
C THR A 130 3.10 4.90 -18.45
N LEU A 131 3.33 4.15 -17.37
CA LEU A 131 2.29 3.37 -16.70
C LEU A 131 1.15 4.26 -16.19
N ARG A 132 1.48 5.43 -15.61
CA ARG A 132 0.47 6.39 -15.14
C ARG A 132 -0.34 6.97 -16.29
N LYS A 133 0.29 7.28 -17.43
CA LYS A 133 -0.40 7.75 -18.64
C LYS A 133 -1.37 6.69 -19.14
N ILE A 134 -0.94 5.44 -19.25
CA ILE A 134 -1.75 4.29 -19.69
C ILE A 134 -2.97 4.11 -18.77
N MET A 135 -2.77 4.08 -17.44
CA MET A 135 -3.91 3.97 -16.52
C MET A 135 -4.87 5.15 -16.66
N THR A 136 -4.35 6.38 -16.78
CA THR A 136 -5.19 7.57 -16.90
C THR A 136 -5.96 7.60 -18.22
N SER A 137 -5.36 7.15 -19.33
CA SER A 137 -6.01 7.14 -20.65
C SER A 137 -7.03 6.01 -20.79
N HIS A 138 -6.72 4.82 -20.30
CA HIS A 138 -7.53 3.62 -20.56
C HIS A 138 -8.49 3.25 -19.43
N ILE A 139 -8.15 3.57 -18.17
CA ILE A 139 -8.95 3.19 -16.99
C ILE A 139 -9.75 4.39 -16.48
N PHE A 140 -9.08 5.53 -16.31
CA PHE A 140 -9.62 6.67 -15.56
C PHE A 140 -9.97 7.89 -16.43
N SER A 141 -10.02 7.75 -17.75
CA SER A 141 -10.39 8.88 -18.62
C SER A 141 -11.90 9.13 -18.56
N ILE A 142 -12.31 10.41 -18.64
CA ILE A 142 -13.72 10.82 -18.60
C ILE A 142 -14.54 10.03 -19.62
N ASN A 143 -14.06 9.94 -20.86
CA ASN A 143 -14.74 9.19 -21.92
C ASN A 143 -14.94 7.70 -21.58
N LYS A 144 -13.95 7.06 -20.92
CA LYS A 144 -14.07 5.66 -20.49
C LYS A 144 -14.99 5.51 -19.30
N LEU A 145 -14.99 6.47 -18.37
CA LEU A 145 -15.92 6.52 -17.25
C LEU A 145 -17.36 6.71 -17.74
N ASP A 146 -17.60 7.58 -18.71
CA ASP A 146 -18.93 7.79 -19.30
C ASP A 146 -19.40 6.57 -20.08
N ALA A 147 -18.53 5.99 -20.92
CA ALA A 147 -18.85 4.77 -21.67
C ALA A 147 -19.23 3.59 -20.76
N SER A 148 -18.62 3.50 -19.58
CA SER A 148 -18.91 2.47 -18.56
C SER A 148 -20.02 2.84 -17.57
N GLN A 149 -20.71 3.97 -17.74
CA GLN A 149 -21.79 4.40 -16.84
C GLN A 149 -22.89 3.35 -16.69
N HIS A 150 -23.28 2.70 -17.78
CA HIS A 150 -24.30 1.66 -17.78
C HIS A 150 -23.90 0.46 -16.89
N LEU A 151 -22.61 0.11 -16.85
CA LEU A 151 -22.09 -0.94 -15.96
C LEU A 151 -22.22 -0.55 -14.50
N ARG A 152 -21.85 0.69 -14.16
CA ARG A 152 -22.03 1.22 -12.79
C ARG A 152 -23.50 1.17 -12.37
N TYR A 153 -24.39 1.63 -13.25
CA TYR A 153 -25.83 1.60 -12.97
C TYR A 153 -26.33 0.17 -12.73
N LYS A 154 -25.93 -0.79 -13.58
CA LYS A 154 -26.25 -2.21 -13.42
C LYS A 154 -25.79 -2.75 -12.06
N LYS A 155 -24.56 -2.46 -11.62
CA LYS A 155 -24.03 -2.93 -10.33
C LYS A 155 -24.75 -2.34 -9.12
N ILE A 156 -25.21 -1.09 -9.23
CA ILE A 156 -26.07 -0.49 -8.21
C ILE A 156 -27.46 -1.13 -8.19
N GLN A 157 -28.05 -1.42 -9.36
CA GLN A 157 -29.34 -2.13 -9.40
C GLN A 157 -29.25 -3.54 -8.79
N GLU A 158 -28.17 -4.28 -9.04
CA GLU A 158 -27.91 -5.57 -8.40
C GLU A 158 -27.83 -5.44 -6.87
N LEU A 159 -27.14 -4.42 -6.35
CA LEU A 159 -27.06 -4.14 -4.92
C LEU A 159 -28.44 -3.80 -4.32
N VAL A 160 -29.24 -2.97 -5.00
CA VAL A 160 -30.60 -2.64 -4.56
C VAL A 160 -31.47 -3.89 -4.53
N GLY A 161 -31.42 -4.72 -5.58
CA GLY A 161 -32.17 -5.99 -5.63
C GLY A 161 -31.76 -6.97 -4.53
N TYR A 162 -30.47 -7.03 -4.18
CA TYR A 162 -29.99 -7.81 -3.04
C TYR A 162 -30.62 -7.31 -1.73
N CYS A 163 -30.59 -6.00 -1.47
CA CYS A 163 -31.21 -5.40 -0.28
C CYS A 163 -32.73 -5.62 -0.23
N GLU A 164 -33.43 -5.51 -1.37
CA GLU A 164 -34.86 -5.78 -1.47
C GLU A 164 -35.19 -7.23 -1.11
N ARG A 165 -34.42 -8.20 -1.62
CA ARG A 165 -34.59 -9.62 -1.28
C ARG A 165 -34.37 -9.88 0.22
N SER A 166 -33.28 -9.35 0.80
CA SER A 166 -33.04 -9.49 2.24
C SER A 166 -34.16 -8.88 3.08
N SER A 167 -34.68 -7.71 2.67
CA SER A 167 -35.82 -7.06 3.32
C SER A 167 -37.09 -7.93 3.27
N GLN A 168 -37.41 -8.51 2.12
CA GLN A 168 -38.56 -9.41 1.94
C GLN A 168 -38.44 -10.68 2.81
N MET A 169 -37.22 -11.17 3.02
CA MET A 169 -36.95 -12.33 3.86
C MET A 169 -36.81 -12.00 5.36
N GLY A 170 -36.79 -10.71 5.72
CA GLY A 170 -36.58 -10.25 7.09
C GLY A 170 -35.15 -10.47 7.61
N GLU A 171 -34.16 -10.55 6.70
CA GLU A 171 -32.76 -10.83 7.02
C GLU A 171 -31.94 -9.54 7.17
N ALA A 172 -30.95 -9.58 8.07
CA ALA A 172 -29.99 -8.49 8.21
C ALA A 172 -29.02 -8.44 7.02
N VAL A 173 -28.69 -7.24 6.57
CA VAL A 173 -27.71 -7.02 5.50
C VAL A 173 -26.34 -6.71 6.10
N ASP A 174 -25.33 -7.51 5.77
CA ASP A 174 -23.93 -7.14 5.98
C ASP A 174 -23.54 -6.11 4.90
N ILE A 175 -23.54 -4.84 5.30
CA ILE A 175 -23.21 -3.70 4.42
C ILE A 175 -21.77 -3.81 3.89
N GLY A 176 -20.83 -4.26 4.73
CA GLY A 176 -19.42 -4.37 4.34
C GLY A 176 -19.25 -5.42 3.25
N ALA A 177 -19.83 -6.61 3.44
CA ALA A 177 -19.80 -7.68 2.44
C ALA A 177 -20.58 -7.33 1.16
N ALA A 178 -21.71 -6.61 1.28
CA ALA A 178 -22.49 -6.15 0.13
C ALA A 178 -21.70 -5.15 -0.73
N ILE A 179 -21.17 -4.07 -0.11
CA ILE A 179 -20.36 -3.07 -0.81
C ILE A 179 -19.12 -3.72 -1.41
N PHE A 180 -18.46 -4.62 -0.68
CA PHE A 180 -17.30 -5.33 -1.19
C PHE A 180 -17.60 -6.07 -2.50
N ARG A 181 -18.65 -6.91 -2.54
CA ARG A 181 -19.05 -7.64 -3.74
C ARG A 181 -19.41 -6.71 -4.89
N THR A 182 -20.16 -5.64 -4.60
CA THR A 182 -20.51 -4.63 -5.62
C THR A 182 -19.27 -3.97 -6.21
N MET A 183 -18.30 -3.58 -5.38
CA MET A 183 -17.06 -2.94 -5.84
C MET A 183 -16.14 -3.92 -6.58
N LEU A 184 -16.04 -5.17 -6.12
CA LEU A 184 -15.31 -6.24 -6.79
C LEU A 184 -15.86 -6.44 -8.20
N ASN A 185 -17.17 -6.64 -8.33
CA ASN A 185 -17.82 -6.83 -9.63
C ASN A 185 -17.74 -5.58 -10.51
N LEU A 186 -17.84 -4.39 -9.92
CA LEU A 186 -17.71 -3.16 -10.68
C LEU A 186 -16.33 -3.04 -11.32
N LEU A 187 -15.28 -3.27 -10.53
CA LEU A 187 -13.91 -3.17 -11.02
C LEU A 187 -13.60 -4.31 -11.99
N SER A 188 -14.00 -5.54 -11.70
CA SER A 188 -13.76 -6.68 -12.59
C SER A 188 -14.50 -6.54 -13.92
N ASN A 189 -15.70 -5.97 -13.91
CA ASN A 189 -16.44 -5.74 -15.14
C ASN A 189 -15.78 -4.62 -15.96
N THR A 190 -15.32 -3.56 -15.29
CA THR A 190 -14.57 -2.48 -15.95
C THR A 190 -13.24 -2.98 -16.55
N LEU A 191 -12.52 -3.84 -15.83
CA LEU A 191 -11.20 -4.32 -16.24
C LEU A 191 -11.27 -5.45 -17.28
N PHE A 192 -12.18 -6.39 -17.07
CA PHE A 192 -12.18 -7.70 -17.74
C PHE A 192 -13.51 -8.06 -18.41
N SER A 193 -14.54 -7.22 -18.31
CA SER A 193 -15.92 -7.50 -18.72
C SER A 193 -16.51 -8.75 -18.05
N LYS A 194 -16.13 -9.00 -16.79
CA LYS A 194 -16.54 -10.18 -16.01
C LYS A 194 -16.96 -9.81 -14.60
N ASP A 195 -17.85 -10.60 -14.03
CA ASP A 195 -18.17 -10.57 -12.60
C ASP A 195 -17.33 -11.65 -11.90
N LEU A 196 -16.70 -11.30 -10.77
CA LEU A 196 -15.87 -12.22 -9.98
C LEU A 196 -16.59 -12.75 -8.73
N ALA A 197 -17.75 -12.20 -8.43
CA ALA A 197 -18.66 -12.65 -7.39
C ALA A 197 -20.09 -12.70 -7.94
N ASP A 198 -20.87 -13.66 -7.49
CA ASP A 198 -22.32 -13.62 -7.55
C ASP A 198 -22.85 -12.50 -6.63
N PRO A 199 -23.69 -11.58 -7.14
CA PRO A 199 -24.25 -10.48 -6.34
C PRO A 199 -25.29 -10.90 -5.31
N TYR A 200 -25.88 -12.10 -5.43
CA TYR A 200 -26.94 -12.63 -4.57
C TYR A 200 -26.48 -13.76 -3.64
N GLU A 201 -25.30 -14.33 -3.87
CA GLU A 201 -24.73 -15.38 -3.03
C GLU A 201 -23.46 -14.92 -2.29
N ASN A 202 -23.05 -15.70 -1.29
CA ASN A 202 -21.79 -15.45 -0.57
C ASN A 202 -20.62 -15.98 -1.41
N SER A 203 -20.06 -15.11 -2.24
CA SER A 203 -19.01 -15.43 -3.20
C SER A 203 -17.98 -14.30 -3.29
N GLY A 204 -16.81 -14.60 -3.86
CA GLY A 204 -15.67 -13.67 -3.87
C GLY A 204 -14.86 -13.63 -2.58
N GLU A 205 -15.20 -14.46 -1.58
CA GLU A 205 -14.50 -14.49 -0.28
C GLU A 205 -13.03 -14.89 -0.42
N GLU A 206 -12.69 -15.86 -1.28
CA GLU A 206 -11.27 -16.21 -1.52
C GLU A 206 -10.48 -15.01 -2.06
N PHE A 207 -11.07 -14.24 -2.98
CA PHE A 207 -10.42 -13.04 -3.52
C PHE A 207 -10.26 -11.96 -2.44
N LYS A 208 -11.29 -11.78 -1.61
CA LYS A 208 -11.27 -10.88 -0.46
C LYS A 208 -10.17 -11.24 0.53
N GLU A 209 -10.10 -12.49 0.97
CA GLU A 209 -9.09 -13.00 1.90
C GLU A 209 -7.67 -12.83 1.35
N LEU A 210 -7.47 -13.04 0.04
CA LEU A 210 -6.17 -12.81 -0.59
C LEU A 210 -5.77 -11.34 -0.57
N MET A 211 -6.70 -10.44 -0.89
CA MET A 211 -6.46 -8.99 -0.89
C MET A 211 -6.26 -8.43 0.51
N GLU A 212 -7.12 -8.79 1.47
CA GLU A 212 -6.99 -8.40 2.87
C GLU A 212 -5.68 -8.92 3.46
N GLY A 213 -5.36 -10.19 3.22
CA GLY A 213 -4.11 -10.78 3.67
C GLY A 213 -2.88 -10.08 3.09
N MET A 214 -2.92 -9.71 1.80
CA MET A 214 -1.86 -8.95 1.16
C MET A 214 -1.71 -7.54 1.77
N MET A 215 -2.82 -6.84 2.01
CA MET A 215 -2.82 -5.52 2.65
C MET A 215 -2.29 -5.59 4.09
N MET A 216 -2.65 -6.63 4.85
CA MET A 216 -2.11 -6.85 6.20
C MET A 216 -0.61 -7.12 6.17
N ASP A 217 -0.13 -7.95 5.24
CA ASP A 217 1.31 -8.26 5.13
C ASP A 217 2.14 -7.01 4.79
N MET A 218 1.62 -6.14 3.93
CA MET A 218 2.27 -4.89 3.50
C MET A 218 2.15 -3.77 4.54
N GLY A 219 1.03 -3.71 5.26
CA GLY A 219 0.75 -2.67 6.26
C GLY A 219 1.35 -2.95 7.63
N LYS A 220 1.70 -4.21 7.94
CA LYS A 220 2.27 -4.56 9.23
C LYS A 220 3.71 -4.04 9.36
N PRO A 221 4.02 -3.23 10.39
CA PRO A 221 5.36 -2.74 10.61
C PRO A 221 6.36 -3.88 10.81
N LYS A 222 7.43 -3.93 10.02
CA LYS A 222 8.54 -4.88 10.21
C LYS A 222 9.75 -4.19 10.80
N LEU A 223 10.51 -4.91 11.63
CA LEU A 223 11.72 -4.38 12.24
C LEU A 223 12.74 -3.92 11.20
N VAL A 224 12.86 -4.64 10.08
CA VAL A 224 13.79 -4.31 9.00
C VAL A 224 13.49 -2.96 8.34
N ASP A 225 12.23 -2.52 8.35
CA ASP A 225 11.82 -1.21 7.80
C ASP A 225 12.32 -0.05 8.67
N TYR A 226 12.48 -0.27 9.97
CA TYR A 226 12.97 0.73 10.93
C TYR A 226 14.45 0.57 11.28
N PHE A 227 15.00 -0.62 11.12
CA PHE A 227 16.38 -0.97 11.42
C PHE A 227 17.02 -1.69 10.23
N PRO A 228 17.47 -0.95 9.20
CA PRO A 228 18.06 -1.55 8.00
C PRO A 228 19.26 -2.47 8.26
N VAL A 229 19.95 -2.31 9.40
CA VAL A 229 21.03 -3.22 9.84
C VAL A 229 20.53 -4.66 10.06
N LEU A 230 19.23 -4.87 10.30
CA LEU A 230 18.61 -6.18 10.51
C LEU A 230 18.23 -6.91 9.21
N LYS A 231 18.53 -6.36 8.03
CA LYS A 231 18.26 -7.00 6.72
C LYS A 231 18.84 -8.41 6.54
N ILE A 232 19.82 -8.77 7.37
CA ILE A 232 20.47 -10.09 7.33
C ILE A 232 19.52 -11.20 7.81
N VAL A 233 18.48 -10.87 8.58
CA VAL A 233 17.52 -11.84 9.13
C VAL A 233 16.31 -11.96 8.21
N HIS A 234 15.89 -13.19 7.89
CA HIS A 234 14.71 -13.44 7.06
C HIS A 234 13.47 -12.69 7.60
N PRO A 235 12.85 -11.82 6.79
CA PRO A 235 11.72 -11.04 7.26
C PRO A 235 10.52 -11.95 7.54
N GLN A 236 9.96 -11.85 8.76
CA GLN A 236 8.76 -12.58 9.15
C GLN A 236 7.60 -12.28 8.18
N GLY A 237 6.81 -13.30 7.85
CA GLY A 237 5.63 -13.18 6.98
C GLY A 237 5.90 -13.22 5.48
N LEU A 238 7.16 -13.24 5.04
CA LEU A 238 7.50 -13.20 3.61
C LEU A 238 6.90 -14.36 2.81
N ARG A 239 6.94 -15.58 3.35
CA ARG A 239 6.37 -16.77 2.69
C ARG A 239 4.87 -16.62 2.43
N GLN A 240 4.12 -16.06 3.38
CA GLN A 240 2.68 -15.88 3.23
C GLN A 240 2.38 -14.79 2.19
N TYR A 241 3.12 -13.68 2.22
CA TYR A 241 3.03 -12.62 1.22
C TYR A 241 3.30 -13.13 -0.20
N ASN A 242 4.42 -13.81 -0.44
CA ASN A 242 4.74 -14.33 -1.78
C ASN A 242 3.71 -15.36 -2.24
N SER A 243 3.17 -16.17 -1.33
CA SER A 243 2.08 -17.10 -1.66
C SER A 243 0.81 -16.36 -2.11
N ARG A 244 0.41 -15.31 -1.41
CA ARG A 244 -0.77 -14.49 -1.78
C ARG A 244 -0.54 -13.72 -3.08
N LEU A 245 0.61 -13.05 -3.20
CA LEU A 245 1.01 -12.34 -4.42
C LEU A 245 1.02 -13.29 -5.63
N GLY A 246 1.63 -14.47 -5.49
CA GLY A 246 1.68 -15.47 -6.55
C GLY A 246 0.30 -15.97 -6.98
N LYS A 247 -0.62 -16.20 -6.03
CA LYS A 247 -2.02 -16.56 -6.35
C LYS A 247 -2.74 -15.46 -7.12
N LEU A 248 -2.58 -14.20 -6.71
CA LEU A 248 -3.19 -13.04 -7.35
C LEU A 248 -2.62 -12.79 -8.75
N LEU A 249 -1.30 -12.84 -8.91
CA LEU A 249 -0.66 -12.73 -10.22
C LEU A 249 -1.11 -13.86 -11.15
N LYS A 250 -1.17 -15.11 -10.66
CA LYS A 250 -1.67 -16.24 -11.44
C LYS A 250 -3.11 -16.02 -11.92
N LEU A 251 -3.97 -15.47 -11.08
CA LEU A 251 -5.35 -15.12 -11.44
C LEU A 251 -5.38 -14.06 -12.55
N PHE A 252 -4.61 -12.98 -12.44
CA PHE A 252 -4.55 -11.95 -13.48
C PHE A 252 -3.92 -12.45 -14.79
N TYR A 253 -2.87 -13.28 -14.72
CA TYR A 253 -2.32 -13.96 -15.90
C TYR A 253 -3.35 -14.88 -16.56
N GLY A 254 -4.22 -15.53 -15.77
CA GLY A 254 -5.35 -16.29 -16.27
C GLY A 254 -6.26 -15.43 -17.16
N PHE A 255 -6.64 -14.24 -16.71
CA PHE A 255 -7.46 -13.32 -17.51
C PHE A 255 -6.75 -12.81 -18.76
N ILE A 256 -5.45 -12.50 -18.66
CA ILE A 256 -4.64 -12.10 -19.82
C ILE A 256 -4.62 -13.22 -20.86
N ASN A 257 -4.29 -14.45 -20.44
CA ASN A 257 -4.18 -15.60 -21.35
C ASN A 257 -5.52 -15.95 -21.99
N GLU A 258 -6.59 -15.98 -21.20
CA GLU A 258 -7.94 -16.20 -21.73
C GLU A 258 -8.29 -15.15 -22.77
N ARG A 259 -7.96 -13.88 -22.51
CA ARG A 259 -8.21 -12.80 -23.46
C ARG A 259 -7.43 -12.96 -24.77
N LEU A 260 -6.16 -13.35 -24.67
CA LEU A 260 -5.32 -13.63 -25.84
C LEU A 260 -5.87 -14.77 -26.69
N GLU A 261 -6.46 -15.80 -26.08
CA GLU A 261 -7.12 -16.88 -26.83
C GLU A 261 -8.39 -16.39 -27.54
N ILE A 262 -9.25 -15.63 -26.85
CA ILE A 262 -10.50 -15.10 -27.41
C ILE A 262 -10.20 -14.15 -28.60
N ARG A 263 -9.11 -13.38 -28.52
CA ARG A 263 -8.63 -12.48 -29.60
C ARG A 263 -8.29 -13.18 -30.90
N LYS A 264 -8.01 -14.49 -30.90
CA LYS A 264 -7.72 -15.27 -32.12
C LYS A 264 -8.98 -15.49 -32.98
N SER A 265 -10.17 -15.24 -32.44
CA SER A 265 -11.42 -15.37 -33.16
C SER A 265 -11.58 -14.25 -34.21
N PRO A 266 -12.02 -14.56 -35.44
CA PRO A 266 -12.24 -13.55 -36.49
C PRO A 266 -13.33 -12.52 -36.14
N ASN A 267 -14.22 -12.82 -35.18
CA ASN A 267 -15.32 -11.96 -34.75
C ASN A 267 -15.01 -11.21 -33.43
N TYR A 268 -13.74 -11.06 -33.06
CA TYR A 268 -13.34 -10.40 -31.82
C TYR A 268 -13.66 -8.90 -31.82
N GLN A 269 -14.41 -8.42 -30.82
CA GLN A 269 -14.84 -7.01 -30.72
C GLN A 269 -14.79 -6.44 -29.28
N ASN A 270 -14.14 -7.10 -28.33
CA ASN A 270 -14.07 -6.57 -26.97
C ASN A 270 -13.08 -5.39 -26.90
N THR A 271 -13.43 -4.33 -26.16
CA THR A 271 -12.67 -3.06 -26.08
C THR A 271 -12.55 -2.53 -24.63
N ASP A 272 -12.66 -3.42 -23.66
CA ASP A 272 -12.45 -3.11 -22.24
C ASP A 272 -11.00 -2.72 -21.92
N VAL A 273 -10.73 -2.44 -20.65
CA VAL A 273 -9.41 -1.99 -20.21
C VAL A 273 -8.34 -3.04 -20.51
N LEU A 274 -8.58 -4.32 -20.18
CA LEU A 274 -7.60 -5.37 -20.42
C LEU A 274 -7.27 -5.47 -21.90
N ASP A 275 -8.27 -5.35 -22.78
CA ASP A 275 -8.04 -5.32 -24.22
C ASP A 275 -7.09 -4.19 -24.62
N ALA A 276 -7.37 -2.96 -24.15
CA ALA A 276 -6.52 -1.82 -24.43
C ALA A 276 -5.08 -1.98 -23.88
N LEU A 277 -4.93 -2.59 -22.71
CA LEU A 277 -3.63 -2.85 -22.09
C LEU A 277 -2.82 -3.89 -22.91
N ILE A 278 -3.46 -4.97 -23.36
CA ILE A 278 -2.79 -5.97 -24.20
C ILE A 278 -2.40 -5.34 -25.55
N THR A 279 -3.29 -4.57 -26.20
CA THR A 279 -2.93 -3.84 -27.43
C THR A 279 -1.75 -2.90 -27.23
N THR A 280 -1.71 -2.18 -26.09
CA THR A 280 -0.59 -1.29 -25.78
C THR A 280 0.72 -2.07 -25.61
N SER A 281 0.66 -3.25 -25.00
CA SER A 281 1.81 -4.16 -24.84
C SER A 281 2.30 -4.74 -26.16
N GLU A 282 1.39 -5.13 -27.06
CA GLU A 282 1.73 -5.61 -28.40
C GLU A 282 2.39 -4.50 -29.25
N GLN A 283 1.92 -3.25 -29.12
CA GLN A 283 2.46 -2.10 -29.84
C GLN A 283 3.79 -1.60 -29.27
N ASN A 284 3.96 -1.66 -27.93
CA ASN A 284 5.12 -1.11 -27.23
C ASN A 284 5.67 -2.09 -26.18
N PRO A 285 6.22 -3.25 -26.60
CA PRO A 285 6.60 -4.33 -25.67
C PRO A 285 7.76 -3.96 -24.74
N GLN A 286 8.53 -2.91 -25.05
CA GLN A 286 9.58 -2.40 -24.17
C GLN A 286 9.04 -1.51 -23.05
N GLU A 287 7.82 -0.97 -23.20
CA GLU A 287 7.22 -0.06 -22.22
C GLU A 287 6.29 -0.78 -21.25
N ILE A 288 5.56 -1.79 -21.73
CA ILE A 288 4.58 -2.56 -20.95
C ILE A 288 4.55 -4.01 -21.42
N ASP A 289 4.64 -4.92 -20.45
CA ASP A 289 4.49 -6.36 -20.65
C ASP A 289 3.35 -6.90 -19.77
N HIS A 290 3.12 -8.21 -19.83
CA HIS A 290 2.05 -8.83 -19.06
C HIS A 290 2.24 -8.75 -17.53
N MET A 291 3.48 -8.63 -17.02
CA MET A 291 3.73 -8.39 -15.60
C MET A 291 3.26 -6.99 -15.20
N HIS A 292 3.55 -5.98 -16.02
CA HIS A 292 3.02 -4.63 -15.80
C HIS A 292 1.49 -4.60 -15.83
N ILE A 293 0.85 -5.31 -16.77
CA ILE A 293 -0.62 -5.42 -16.84
C ILE A 293 -1.17 -6.07 -15.55
N ALA A 294 -0.61 -7.20 -15.12
CA ALA A 294 -1.05 -7.89 -13.91
C ALA A 294 -0.87 -7.03 -12.65
N THR A 295 0.26 -6.33 -12.52
CA THR A 295 0.51 -5.43 -11.38
C THR A 295 -0.38 -4.18 -11.40
N MET A 296 -0.73 -3.64 -12.57
CA MET A 296 -1.73 -2.57 -12.70
C MET A 296 -3.12 -3.02 -12.23
N CYS A 297 -3.54 -4.23 -12.61
CA CYS A 297 -4.79 -4.81 -12.15
C CYS A 297 -4.79 -4.93 -10.62
N LEU A 298 -3.73 -5.51 -10.06
CA LEU A 298 -3.55 -5.64 -8.62
C LEU A 298 -3.61 -4.29 -7.90
N VAL A 299 -2.88 -3.27 -8.36
CA VAL A 299 -2.91 -1.92 -7.77
C VAL A 299 -4.31 -1.32 -7.82
N SER A 300 -5.06 -1.56 -8.90
CA SER A 300 -6.45 -1.09 -9.03
C SER A 300 -7.34 -1.71 -7.94
N TYR A 301 -7.21 -3.02 -7.68
CA TYR A 301 -7.93 -3.66 -6.58
C TYR A 301 -7.48 -3.16 -5.21
N LEU A 302 -6.16 -3.11 -4.94
CA LEU A 302 -5.64 -2.65 -3.64
C LEU A 302 -6.15 -1.25 -3.26
N SER A 303 -6.35 -0.37 -4.25
CA SER A 303 -6.92 0.96 -4.01
C SER A 303 -8.36 0.93 -3.48
N ILE A 304 -9.20 -0.02 -3.92
CA ILE A 304 -10.57 -0.21 -3.42
C ILE A 304 -10.54 -0.72 -1.98
N PHE A 305 -9.72 -1.74 -1.70
CA PHE A 305 -9.64 -2.34 -0.36
C PHE A 305 -9.12 -1.36 0.68
N TYR A 306 -8.23 -0.44 0.32
CA TYR A 306 -7.79 0.62 1.22
C TYR A 306 -8.96 1.48 1.73
N PHE A 307 -9.97 1.73 0.89
CA PHE A 307 -11.16 2.51 1.29
C PHE A 307 -12.22 1.70 2.04
N LEU A 308 -12.18 0.38 2.01
CA LEU A 308 -13.18 -0.49 2.65
C LEU A 308 -12.77 -0.99 4.04
N ILE A 309 -11.48 -0.88 4.39
CA ILE A 309 -10.91 -1.39 5.64
C ILE A 309 -10.78 -0.29 6.71
N ASP A 310 -10.82 0.99 6.32
CA ASP A 310 -10.82 2.16 7.22
C ASP A 310 -12.25 2.65 7.55
#